data_AF-A0A7S2VCI2-F1
#
_entry.id   AF-A0A7S2VCI2-F1
#
_cell.length_a   1.000
_cell.length_b   1.000
_cell.length_c   1.000
_cell.angle_alpha   90.00
_cell.angle_beta   90.00
_cell.angle_gamma   90.00
#
_symmetry.space_group_name_H-M   'P 1'
#
loop_
_entity.id
_entity.type
_entity.pdbx_description
1 polymer ?
#
loop_
_entity_poly.entity_id
_entity_poly.type
_entity_poly.pdbx_seq_one_letter_code
_entity_poly.pdbx_strand_id
1 'polypeptide(L)'
;SNHIDLHGLDWLTRYLTQDNDRTMIVVSHDRSFLDAVCTDIMHMNHEQIKYHVGNFSEFERQQHEKSSREAQILDAAERKRNKAEAFVQKQQSMANKKSADPNKQRQAKMIREKKLDRIGNYREDGKRYKLMSMSKMGMEYTRLAQKVEIEVDDPVIKMHFPKPQWPPGIAAGEAIMRMENFSFGYTPDKQILKKNTLSLQRGSKVALVGKNGAGKTTLINLLAEKSKAKDYVASGSFWLHPNVRIGHVSQYSVEELEQVADQTVAEYAEERFRHGKASADIVAKASGNVRQYLGAFGLGGKHALQPIGKLSGGERMRLCF
;
A
#
# COMPACT_ATOMS: atom_id res chain seq x y z
N SER A 1 -7.93 -7.21 17.07
CA SER A 1 -7.70 -7.93 18.33
C SER A 1 -7.57 -9.45 18.16
N ASN A 2 -6.92 -9.94 17.10
CA ASN A 2 -6.74 -11.38 16.86
C ASN A 2 -5.31 -11.77 17.30
N HIS A 3 -5.16 -12.35 18.49
CA HIS A 3 -3.86 -12.66 19.07
C HIS A 3 -3.78 -14.13 19.52
N ILE A 4 -3.99 -15.03 18.55
CA ILE A 4 -3.59 -16.43 18.70
C ILE A 4 -2.08 -16.49 18.48
N ASP A 5 -1.35 -17.17 19.37
CA ASP A 5 0.09 -17.36 19.19
C ASP A 5 0.38 -18.35 18.04
N LEU A 6 1.62 -18.41 17.57
CA LEU A 6 1.99 -19.26 16.43
C LEU A 6 1.64 -20.74 16.66
N HIS A 7 1.75 -21.21 17.91
CA HIS A 7 1.40 -22.60 18.26
C HIS A 7 -0.11 -22.84 18.24
N GLY A 8 -0.91 -21.90 18.75
CA GLY A 8 -2.36 -21.97 18.71
C GLY A 8 -2.88 -21.89 17.28
N LEU A 9 -2.23 -21.10 16.41
CA LEU A 9 -2.60 -21.00 15.01
C LEU A 9 -2.28 -22.30 14.25
N ASP A 10 -1.12 -22.90 14.50
CA ASP A 10 -0.74 -24.21 13.92
C ASP A 10 -1.70 -25.32 14.40
N TRP A 11 -2.03 -25.36 15.70
CA TRP A 11 -3.02 -26.29 16.24
C TRP A 11 -4.40 -26.09 15.59
N LEU A 12 -4.88 -24.85 15.52
CA LEU A 12 -6.18 -24.53 14.92
C LEU A 12 -6.22 -24.92 13.44
N THR A 13 -5.15 -24.62 12.70
CA THR A 13 -5.02 -25.02 11.30
C THR A 13 -5.17 -26.54 11.16
N ARG A 14 -4.41 -27.31 11.94
CA ARG A 14 -4.51 -28.78 11.91
C ARG A 14 -5.89 -29.27 12.29
N TYR A 15 -6.47 -28.72 13.34
CA TYR A 15 -7.79 -29.09 13.82
C TYR A 15 -8.86 -28.86 12.74
N LEU A 16 -8.83 -27.72 12.05
CA LEU A 16 -9.79 -27.41 10.99
C LEU A 16 -9.55 -28.25 9.73
N THR A 17 -8.31 -28.58 9.40
CA THR A 17 -8.01 -29.46 8.24
C THR A 17 -8.28 -30.95 8.48
N GLN A 18 -8.51 -31.36 9.74
CA GLN A 18 -8.78 -32.76 10.08
C GLN A 18 -10.26 -33.13 9.89
N ASP A 19 -11.17 -32.17 9.99
CA ASP A 19 -12.62 -32.39 9.90
C ASP A 19 -13.19 -31.65 8.69
N ASN A 20 -13.19 -32.33 7.53
CA ASN A 20 -13.68 -31.79 6.25
C ASN A 20 -15.21 -31.94 6.09
N ASP A 21 -15.90 -32.57 7.03
CA ASP A 21 -17.35 -32.81 6.93
C ASP A 21 -18.17 -31.58 7.37
N ARG A 22 -17.52 -30.55 7.91
CA ARG A 22 -18.16 -29.31 8.37
C ARG A 22 -17.92 -28.16 7.41
N THR A 23 -18.99 -27.49 7.01
CA THR A 23 -18.90 -26.20 6.32
C THR A 23 -18.55 -25.09 7.32
N MET A 24 -17.55 -24.28 7.00
CA MET A 24 -17.13 -23.13 7.81
C MET A 24 -16.93 -21.89 6.94
N ILE A 25 -17.24 -20.72 7.50
CA ILE A 25 -16.89 -19.41 6.92
C ILE A 25 -15.89 -18.77 7.85
N VAL A 26 -14.71 -18.44 7.32
CA VAL A 26 -13.62 -17.87 8.11
C VAL A 26 -13.22 -16.51 7.54
N VAL A 27 -13.10 -15.52 8.43
CA VAL A 27 -12.63 -14.18 8.09
C VAL A 27 -11.25 -14.00 8.73
N SER A 28 -10.22 -13.87 7.89
CA SER A 28 -8.83 -13.67 8.34
C SER A 28 -8.07 -12.77 7.37
N HIS A 29 -7.00 -12.15 7.86
CA HIS A 29 -6.00 -11.45 7.05
C HIS A 29 -4.68 -12.23 6.95
N ASP A 30 -4.59 -13.39 7.60
CA ASP A 30 -3.41 -14.26 7.52
C ASP A 30 -3.50 -15.14 6.27
N ARG A 31 -2.64 -14.81 5.29
CA ARG A 31 -2.59 -15.51 4.00
C ARG A 31 -2.22 -16.98 4.15
N SER A 32 -1.29 -17.32 5.04
CA SER A 32 -0.81 -18.69 5.20
C SER A 32 -1.89 -19.56 5.83
N PHE A 33 -2.64 -19.00 6.77
CA PHE A 33 -3.77 -19.67 7.38
C PHE A 33 -4.92 -19.88 6.38
N LEU A 34 -5.30 -18.84 5.62
CA LEU A 34 -6.34 -18.96 4.59
C LEU A 34 -5.97 -19.98 3.52
N ASP A 35 -4.71 -19.98 3.08
CA ASP A 35 -4.22 -20.92 2.08
C ASP A 35 -4.23 -22.39 2.56
N ALA A 36 -4.02 -22.61 3.86
CA ALA A 36 -4.00 -23.95 4.45
C ALA A 36 -5.40 -24.51 4.75
N VAL A 37 -6.37 -23.66 5.11
CA VAL A 37 -7.69 -24.10 5.58
C VAL A 37 -8.79 -23.93 4.52
N CYS A 38 -8.74 -22.88 3.71
CA CYS A 38 -9.84 -22.53 2.81
C CYS A 38 -9.73 -23.23 1.45
N THR A 39 -10.83 -23.84 1.02
CA THR A 39 -10.99 -24.44 -0.32
C THR A 39 -11.59 -23.48 -1.35
N ASP A 40 -12.28 -22.44 -0.86
CA ASP A 40 -13.01 -21.47 -1.66
C ASP A 40 -12.89 -20.08 -1.02
N ILE A 41 -12.88 -19.04 -1.85
CA ILE A 41 -12.72 -17.64 -1.45
C ILE A 41 -13.94 -16.82 -1.86
N MET A 42 -14.58 -16.20 -0.87
CA MET A 42 -15.57 -15.14 -1.07
C MET A 42 -14.86 -13.79 -1.03
N HIS A 43 -14.67 -13.17 -2.20
CA HIS A 43 -14.05 -11.86 -2.31
C HIS A 43 -15.12 -10.77 -2.37
N MET A 44 -15.17 -9.92 -1.34
CA MET A 44 -16.07 -8.78 -1.28
C MET A 44 -15.34 -7.51 -1.72
N ASN A 45 -15.79 -6.88 -2.82
CA ASN A 45 -15.28 -5.58 -3.29
C ASN A 45 -16.44 -4.75 -3.87
N HIS A 46 -16.44 -3.43 -3.66
CA HIS A 46 -17.45 -2.47 -4.14
C HIS A 46 -18.92 -2.94 -3.98
N GLU A 47 -19.30 -3.31 -2.76
CA GLU A 47 -20.66 -3.77 -2.40
C GLU A 47 -21.11 -5.07 -3.10
N GLN A 48 -20.19 -5.77 -3.77
CA GLN A 48 -20.44 -7.06 -4.43
C GLN A 48 -19.58 -8.17 -3.83
N ILE A 49 -20.08 -9.41 -3.89
CA ILE A 49 -19.36 -10.62 -3.49
C ILE A 49 -19.15 -11.49 -4.72
N LYS A 50 -17.89 -11.85 -4.99
CA LYS A 50 -17.48 -12.78 -6.06
C LYS A 50 -16.96 -14.07 -5.40
N TYR A 51 -17.41 -15.23 -5.90
CA TYR A 51 -17.03 -16.54 -5.39
C TYR A 51 -15.96 -17.18 -6.27
N HIS A 52 -14.89 -17.68 -5.66
CA HIS A 52 -13.77 -18.31 -6.34
C HIS A 52 -13.50 -19.69 -5.73
N VAL A 53 -13.46 -20.73 -6.56
CA VAL A 53 -13.04 -22.06 -6.15
C VAL A 53 -11.51 -22.14 -6.22
N GLY A 54 -10.88 -22.63 -5.16
CA GLY A 54 -9.44 -22.69 -5.01
C GLY A 54 -8.94 -22.02 -3.73
N ASN A 55 -7.69 -22.29 -3.36
CA ASN A 55 -7.07 -21.73 -2.18
C ASN A 55 -6.71 -20.24 -2.36
N PHE A 56 -6.25 -19.60 -1.29
CA PHE A 56 -5.96 -18.17 -1.30
C PHE A 56 -4.85 -17.78 -2.30
N SER A 57 -3.81 -18.59 -2.44
CA SER A 57 -2.70 -18.32 -3.38
C SER A 57 -3.17 -18.34 -4.84
N GLU A 58 -4.05 -19.27 -5.21
CA GLU A 58 -4.64 -19.31 -6.55
C GLU A 58 -5.51 -18.09 -6.84
N PHE A 59 -6.30 -17.67 -5.85
CA PHE A 59 -7.10 -16.45 -5.94
C PHE A 59 -6.21 -15.20 -6.13
N GLU A 60 -5.13 -15.04 -5.34
CA GLU A 60 -4.19 -13.90 -5.51
C GLU A 60 -3.55 -13.90 -6.91
N ARG A 61 -3.17 -15.07 -7.43
CA ARG A 61 -2.62 -15.19 -8.79
C ARG A 61 -3.62 -14.75 -9.85
N GLN A 62 -4.86 -15.23 -9.76
CA GLN A 62 -5.92 -14.86 -10.70
C GLN A 62 -6.20 -13.35 -10.67
N GLN A 63 -6.22 -12.74 -9.48
CA GLN A 63 -6.41 -11.31 -9.32
C GLN A 63 -5.25 -10.49 -9.88
N HIS A 64 -4.00 -10.90 -9.62
CA HIS A 64 -2.84 -10.23 -10.20
C HIS A 64 -2.82 -10.31 -11.72
N GLU A 65 -3.14 -11.46 -12.31
CA GLU A 65 -3.23 -11.61 -13.76
C GLU A 65 -4.35 -10.74 -14.35
N LYS A 66 -5.51 -10.71 -13.70
CA LYS A 66 -6.66 -9.91 -14.13
C LYS A 66 -6.35 -8.42 -14.06
N SER A 67 -5.86 -7.93 -12.93
CA SER A 67 -5.42 -6.54 -12.74
C SER A 67 -4.33 -6.14 -13.73
N SER A 68 -3.36 -7.03 -14.01
CA SER A 68 -2.33 -6.75 -15.02
C SER A 68 -2.91 -6.62 -16.44
N ARG A 69 -3.86 -7.50 -16.80
CA ARG A 69 -4.56 -7.41 -18.10
C ARG A 69 -5.39 -6.12 -18.19
N GLU A 70 -6.11 -5.78 -17.14
CA GLU A 70 -6.93 -4.55 -17.06
C GLU A 70 -6.07 -3.30 -17.17
N ALA A 71 -4.93 -3.23 -16.45
CA ALA A 71 -3.98 -2.14 -16.55
C ALA A 71 -3.39 -1.99 -17.97
N GLN A 72 -3.09 -3.11 -18.65
CA GLN A 72 -2.62 -3.09 -20.03
C GLN A 72 -3.70 -2.58 -21.01
N ILE A 73 -4.96 -2.98 -20.80
CA ILE A 73 -6.08 -2.51 -21.62
C ILE A 73 -6.29 -1.02 -21.40
N LEU A 74 -6.20 -0.53 -20.16
CA LEU A 74 -6.32 0.89 -19.82
C LEU A 74 -5.22 1.72 -20.49
N ASP A 75 -3.95 1.34 -20.34
CA ASP A 75 -2.82 2.03 -20.99
C ASP A 75 -2.96 2.01 -22.53
N ALA A 76 -3.41 0.89 -23.11
CA ALA A 76 -3.69 0.81 -24.54
C ALA A 76 -4.84 1.75 -24.96
N ALA A 77 -5.89 1.89 -24.14
CA ALA A 77 -7.01 2.78 -24.38
C ALA A 77 -6.61 4.26 -24.25
N GLU A 78 -5.86 4.62 -23.22
CA GLU A 78 -5.33 5.98 -23.01
C GLU A 78 -4.39 6.40 -24.14
N ARG A 79 -3.47 5.51 -24.55
CA ARG A 79 -2.59 5.78 -25.71
C ARG A 79 -3.38 6.04 -26.98
N LYS A 80 -4.46 5.28 -27.22
CA LYS A 80 -5.35 5.48 -28.37
C LYS A 80 -6.10 6.81 -28.26
N ARG A 81 -6.59 7.17 -27.06
CA ARG A 81 -7.27 8.43 -26.79
C ARG A 81 -6.35 9.63 -27.03
N ASN A 82 -5.15 9.61 -26.45
CA ASN A 82 -4.15 10.67 -26.61
C ASN A 82 -3.76 10.88 -28.09
N LYS A 83 -3.62 9.79 -28.85
CA LYS A 83 -3.38 9.86 -30.31
C LYS A 83 -4.55 10.49 -31.07
N ALA A 84 -5.79 10.14 -30.72
CA ALA A 84 -6.99 10.70 -31.36
C ALA A 84 -7.14 12.20 -31.04
N GLU A 85 -6.95 12.60 -29.78
CA GLU A 85 -7.00 14.00 -29.35
C GLU A 85 -5.90 14.83 -30.03
N ALA A 86 -4.66 14.33 -30.07
CA ALA A 86 -3.56 14.98 -30.79
C ALA A 86 -3.84 15.12 -32.29
N PHE A 87 -4.50 14.13 -32.91
CA PHE A 87 -4.89 14.20 -34.32
C PHE A 87 -5.96 15.26 -34.56
N VAL A 88 -6.97 15.36 -33.69
CA VAL A 88 -8.01 16.40 -33.75
C VAL A 88 -7.40 17.78 -33.57
N GLN A 89 -6.51 17.96 -32.59
CA GLN A 89 -5.83 19.23 -32.32
C GLN A 89 -4.93 19.64 -33.49
N LYS A 90 -4.19 18.68 -34.08
CA LYS A 90 -3.37 18.93 -35.28
C LYS A 90 -4.23 19.35 -36.48
N GLN A 91 -5.39 18.72 -36.69
CA GLN A 91 -6.33 19.11 -37.75
C GLN A 91 -6.93 20.50 -37.53
N GLN A 92 -7.35 20.83 -36.30
CA GLN A 92 -7.84 22.17 -35.96
C GLN A 92 -6.76 23.23 -36.18
N SER A 93 -5.51 22.95 -35.78
CA SER A 93 -4.39 23.88 -36.00
C SER A 93 -4.04 24.06 -37.48
N MET A 94 -4.17 23.01 -38.32
CA MET A 94 -3.98 23.10 -39.77
C MET A 94 -5.14 23.77 -40.49
N ALA A 95 -6.37 23.66 -39.97
CA ALA A 95 -7.52 24.41 -40.45
C ALA A 95 -7.38 25.91 -40.13
N ASN A 96 -6.93 26.24 -38.92
CA ASN A 96 -6.70 27.63 -38.50
C ASN A 96 -5.49 28.28 -39.18
N LYS A 97 -4.42 27.51 -39.50
CA LYS A 97 -3.25 28.00 -40.28
C LYS A 97 -3.53 28.20 -41.78
N LYS A 98 -4.69 27.77 -42.29
CA LYS A 98 -5.13 28.02 -43.68
C LYS A 98 -6.40 28.87 -43.72
N SER A 99 -6.27 30.09 -43.21
CA SER A 99 -7.20 31.18 -43.48
C SER A 99 -6.43 32.49 -43.65
N ALA A 100 -6.16 32.85 -44.90
CA ALA A 100 -5.94 34.24 -45.30
C ALA A 100 -6.56 34.56 -46.67
N ASP A 101 -7.26 33.62 -47.33
CA ASP A 101 -7.91 33.91 -48.63
C ASP A 101 -9.15 33.01 -48.86
N PRO A 102 -10.38 33.58 -48.82
CA PRO A 102 -11.64 32.84 -48.95
C PRO A 102 -11.85 32.16 -50.32
N ASN A 103 -11.15 32.59 -51.39
CA ASN A 103 -11.34 32.00 -52.73
C ASN A 103 -10.57 30.68 -52.94
N LYS A 104 -9.41 30.50 -52.29
CA LYS A 104 -8.64 29.25 -52.34
C LYS A 104 -9.30 28.11 -51.53
N GLN A 105 -10.14 28.42 -50.56
CA GLN A 105 -10.88 27.43 -49.77
C GLN A 105 -11.91 26.65 -50.59
N ARG A 106 -12.67 27.31 -51.48
CA ARG A 106 -13.68 26.63 -52.32
C ARG A 106 -13.04 25.69 -53.35
N GLN A 107 -11.94 26.10 -53.97
CA GLN A 107 -11.20 25.25 -54.91
C GLN A 107 -10.51 24.08 -54.20
N ALA A 108 -9.88 24.30 -53.04
CA ALA A 108 -9.24 23.23 -52.28
C ALA A 108 -10.26 22.22 -51.71
N LYS A 109 -11.46 22.66 -51.32
CA LYS A 109 -12.55 21.80 -50.86
C LYS A 109 -13.08 20.91 -52.00
N MET A 110 -13.30 21.49 -53.18
CA MET A 110 -13.70 20.72 -54.38
C MET A 110 -12.62 19.75 -54.85
N ILE A 111 -11.33 20.14 -54.84
CA ILE A 111 -10.23 19.26 -55.22
C ILE A 111 -10.07 18.12 -54.21
N ARG A 112 -10.30 18.38 -52.92
CA ARG A 112 -10.24 17.37 -51.85
C ARG A 112 -11.43 16.42 -51.92
N GLU A 113 -12.65 16.90 -52.16
CA GLU A 113 -13.82 16.04 -52.44
C GLU A 113 -13.58 15.17 -53.69
N LYS A 114 -13.11 15.75 -54.80
CA LYS A 114 -12.80 15.00 -56.03
C LYS A 114 -11.63 14.01 -55.87
N LYS A 115 -10.62 14.31 -55.02
CA LYS A 115 -9.51 13.37 -54.72
C LYS A 115 -9.93 12.27 -53.75
N LEU A 116 -10.78 12.56 -52.77
CA LEU A 116 -11.38 11.54 -51.90
C LEU A 116 -12.31 10.60 -52.68
N ASP A 117 -12.99 11.10 -53.72
CA ASP A 117 -13.78 10.28 -54.65
C ASP A 117 -12.92 9.42 -55.60
N ARG A 118 -11.69 9.87 -55.90
CA ARG A 118 -10.73 9.15 -56.76
C ARG A 118 -9.86 8.12 -56.04
N ILE A 119 -9.62 8.26 -54.73
CA ILE A 119 -8.79 7.34 -53.92
C ILE A 119 -9.69 6.28 -53.24
N GLY A 120 -10.74 5.84 -53.94
CA GLY A 120 -11.49 4.64 -53.56
C GLY A 120 -10.74 3.41 -54.04
N ASN A 121 -10.00 2.74 -53.15
CA ASN A 121 -9.53 1.39 -53.42
C ASN A 121 -10.76 0.47 -53.55
N TYR A 122 -10.94 -0.12 -54.73
CA TYR A 122 -11.97 -1.11 -55.03
C TYR A 122 -11.58 -2.46 -54.38
N ARG A 123 -12.58 -3.23 -53.92
CA ARG A 123 -12.43 -4.68 -53.66
C ARG A 123 -12.59 -5.43 -55.00
N GLU A 124 -12.10 -6.67 -55.05
CA GLU A 124 -12.23 -7.57 -56.21
C GLU A 124 -13.69 -7.77 -56.68
N ASP A 125 -14.69 -7.57 -55.79
CA ASP A 125 -16.12 -7.69 -56.12
C ASP A 125 -16.79 -6.38 -56.61
N GLY A 126 -16.02 -5.33 -56.95
CA GLY A 126 -16.53 -4.11 -57.59
C GLY A 126 -17.37 -3.15 -56.72
N LYS A 127 -17.69 -3.50 -55.47
CA LYS A 127 -18.43 -2.61 -54.54
C LYS A 127 -17.51 -1.60 -53.84
N ARG A 128 -17.87 -0.31 -53.89
CA ARG A 128 -17.14 0.81 -53.27
C ARG A 128 -17.24 0.76 -51.74
N TYR A 129 -16.12 0.96 -51.03
CA TYR A 129 -16.17 1.35 -49.62
C TYR A 129 -16.68 2.79 -49.51
N LYS A 130 -17.77 3.03 -48.79
CA LYS A 130 -18.03 4.35 -48.21
C LYS A 130 -16.98 4.56 -47.12
N LEU A 131 -15.91 5.30 -47.41
CA LEU A 131 -15.05 5.82 -46.35
C LEU A 131 -15.93 6.69 -45.45
N MET A 132 -16.23 6.21 -44.25
CA MET A 132 -16.74 7.04 -43.17
C MET A 132 -15.84 8.28 -43.07
N SER A 133 -16.42 9.49 -43.00
CA SER A 133 -15.60 10.70 -42.85
C SER A 133 -14.68 10.52 -41.64
N MET A 134 -13.40 10.88 -41.77
CA MET A 134 -12.41 10.69 -40.69
C MET A 134 -12.84 11.34 -39.37
N SER A 135 -13.68 12.39 -39.43
CA SER A 135 -14.31 13.04 -38.28
C SER A 135 -15.32 12.13 -37.56
N LYS A 136 -16.11 11.34 -38.29
CA LYS A 136 -17.03 10.34 -37.71
C LYS A 136 -16.25 9.20 -37.06
N MET A 137 -15.16 8.76 -37.69
CA MET A 137 -14.30 7.70 -37.15
C MET A 137 -13.68 8.13 -35.81
N GLY A 138 -13.20 9.37 -35.70
CA GLY A 138 -12.69 9.94 -34.44
C GLY A 138 -13.74 9.94 -33.32
N MET A 139 -14.98 10.35 -33.61
CA MET A 139 -16.07 10.32 -32.63
C MET A 139 -16.51 8.90 -32.24
N GLU A 140 -16.47 7.94 -33.16
CA GLU A 140 -16.73 6.53 -32.84
C GLU A 140 -15.64 5.94 -31.93
N TYR A 141 -14.36 6.26 -32.17
CA TYR A 141 -13.28 5.84 -31.27
C TYR A 141 -13.40 6.44 -29.87
N THR A 142 -13.78 7.71 -29.76
CA THR A 142 -14.04 8.36 -28.46
C THR A 142 -15.22 7.69 -27.73
N ARG A 143 -16.30 7.35 -28.45
CA ARG A 143 -17.46 6.64 -27.88
C ARG A 143 -17.13 5.21 -27.44
N LEU A 144 -16.33 4.48 -28.22
CA LEU A 144 -15.88 3.13 -27.86
C LEU A 144 -14.94 3.17 -26.66
N ALA A 145 -14.06 4.17 -26.56
CA ALA A 145 -13.20 4.36 -25.39
C ALA A 145 -13.99 4.77 -24.13
N GLN A 146 -15.09 5.53 -24.28
CA GLN A 146 -15.98 5.88 -23.16
C GLN A 146 -16.76 4.69 -22.59
N LYS A 147 -17.00 3.64 -23.37
CA LYS A 147 -17.76 2.46 -22.91
C LYS A 147 -16.94 1.46 -22.11
N VAL A 148 -15.64 1.66 -22.00
CA VAL A 148 -14.73 0.77 -21.28
C VAL A 148 -14.53 1.35 -19.89
N GLU A 149 -15.54 1.20 -19.04
CA GLU A 149 -15.39 1.37 -17.59
C GLU A 149 -14.62 0.16 -17.07
N ILE A 150 -13.31 0.34 -16.85
CA ILE A 150 -12.47 -0.68 -16.22
C ILE A 150 -12.51 -0.40 -14.72
N GLU A 151 -12.95 -1.39 -13.95
CA GLU A 151 -12.82 -1.39 -12.49
C GLU A 151 -11.32 -1.38 -12.17
N VAL A 152 -10.80 -0.21 -11.77
CA VAL A 152 -9.43 -0.11 -11.28
C VAL A 152 -9.47 -0.48 -9.80
N ASP A 153 -8.95 -1.66 -9.46
CA ASP A 153 -8.70 -2.03 -8.06
C ASP A 153 -7.85 -0.94 -7.39
N ASP A 154 -8.12 -0.66 -6.11
CA ASP A 154 -7.36 0.31 -5.34
C ASP A 154 -5.86 0.02 -5.46
N PRO A 155 -5.03 1.03 -5.77
CA PRO A 155 -3.62 0.83 -5.99
C PRO A 155 -2.97 0.23 -4.73
N VAL A 156 -2.25 -0.88 -4.89
CA VAL A 156 -1.48 -1.50 -3.80
C VAL A 156 -0.53 -0.45 -3.22
N ILE A 157 -0.82 0.00 -2.00
CA ILE A 157 -0.06 1.05 -1.33
C ILE A 157 1.30 0.47 -0.95
N LYS A 158 2.32 0.77 -1.75
CA LYS A 158 3.71 0.44 -1.44
C LYS A 158 4.25 1.45 -0.44
N MET A 159 4.20 1.09 0.83
CA MET A 159 4.79 1.90 1.90
C MET A 159 6.31 1.97 1.70
N HIS A 160 6.86 3.18 1.64
CA HIS A 160 8.30 3.38 1.49
C HIS A 160 8.90 3.95 2.76
N PHE A 161 9.52 3.09 3.57
CA PHE A 161 10.29 3.53 4.72
C PHE A 161 11.60 4.17 4.25
N PRO A 162 11.96 5.37 4.74
CA PRO A 162 13.26 5.96 4.42
C PRO A 162 14.37 5.03 4.92
N LYS A 163 15.42 4.86 4.11
CA LYS A 163 16.59 4.07 4.54
C LYS A 163 17.12 4.66 5.85
N PRO A 164 17.23 3.85 6.92
CA PRO A 164 17.69 4.36 8.20
C PRO A 164 19.13 4.85 8.04
N GLN A 165 19.37 6.10 8.41
CA GLN A 165 20.71 6.60 8.61
C GLN A 165 21.14 6.15 10.01
N TRP A 166 22.15 5.30 10.06
CA TRP A 166 22.67 4.84 11.35
C TRP A 166 23.34 6.01 12.06
N PRO A 167 23.07 6.21 13.36
CA PRO A 167 23.79 7.19 14.14
C PRO A 167 25.31 6.98 14.02
N PRO A 168 26.11 8.06 14.00
CA PRO A 168 27.55 7.95 14.01
C PRO A 168 28.00 7.11 15.22
N GLY A 169 28.98 6.24 15.00
CA GLY A 169 29.54 5.34 16.01
C GLY A 169 29.00 3.91 16.01
N ILE A 170 27.95 3.56 15.25
CA ILE A 170 27.45 2.18 15.16
C ILE A 170 27.96 1.52 13.88
N ALA A 171 29.05 0.75 13.98
CA ALA A 171 29.63 0.04 12.83
C ALA A 171 28.78 -1.17 12.42
N ALA A 172 29.00 -1.66 11.19
CA ALA A 172 28.40 -2.93 10.76
C ALA A 172 28.99 -4.09 11.58
N GLY A 173 28.13 -4.99 12.08
CA GLY A 173 28.53 -6.10 12.96
C GLY A 173 28.66 -5.73 14.44
N GLU A 174 28.53 -4.46 14.80
CA GLU A 174 28.55 -4.04 16.20
C GLU A 174 27.25 -4.42 16.92
N ALA A 175 27.37 -4.77 18.21
CA ALA A 175 26.22 -5.03 19.05
C ALA A 175 25.50 -3.72 19.39
N ILE A 176 24.20 -3.68 19.13
CA ILE A 176 23.33 -2.56 19.51
C ILE A 176 22.69 -2.79 20.88
N MET A 177 22.61 -4.05 21.33
CA MET A 177 22.10 -4.45 22.63
C MET A 177 22.88 -5.66 23.15
N ARG A 178 23.18 -5.69 24.45
CA ARG A 178 23.79 -6.83 25.14
C ARG A 178 23.08 -7.09 26.47
N MET A 179 22.88 -8.36 26.76
CA MET A 179 22.40 -8.87 28.05
C MET A 179 23.43 -9.88 28.54
N GLU A 180 23.82 -9.79 29.81
CA GLU A 180 24.69 -10.77 30.45
C GLU A 180 24.08 -11.17 31.80
N ASN A 181 23.75 -12.46 31.92
CA ASN A 181 23.06 -13.03 33.08
C ASN A 181 21.82 -12.22 33.49
N PHE A 182 21.15 -11.61 32.51
CA PHE A 182 20.07 -10.68 32.75
C PHE A 182 18.80 -11.42 33.18
N SER A 183 18.26 -11.03 34.32
CA SER A 183 16.99 -11.52 34.85
C SER A 183 16.03 -10.36 35.04
N PHE A 184 14.76 -10.58 34.77
CA PHE A 184 13.74 -9.54 34.80
C PHE A 184 12.37 -10.14 35.12
N GLY A 185 11.58 -9.46 35.95
CA GLY A 185 10.17 -9.78 36.18
C GLY A 185 9.49 -8.85 37.16
N TYR A 186 8.24 -9.15 37.51
CA TYR A 186 7.44 -8.30 38.40
C TYR A 186 7.91 -8.36 39.86
N THR A 187 8.31 -9.55 40.30
CA THR A 187 8.84 -9.80 41.65
C THR A 187 10.05 -10.74 41.56
N PRO A 188 10.87 -10.86 42.62
CA PRO A 188 11.96 -11.83 42.65
C PRO A 188 11.50 -13.28 42.40
N ASP A 189 10.29 -13.62 42.84
CA ASP A 189 9.72 -14.97 42.69
C ASP A 189 9.04 -15.18 41.32
N LYS A 190 8.52 -14.10 40.72
CA LYS A 190 7.81 -14.12 39.43
C LYS A 190 8.64 -13.47 38.33
N GLN A 191 9.79 -14.08 38.05
CA GLN A 191 10.67 -13.69 36.96
C GLN A 191 10.13 -14.14 35.60
N ILE A 192 10.13 -13.22 34.64
CA ILE A 192 9.81 -13.45 33.24
C ILE A 192 11.03 -13.98 32.49
N LEU A 193 12.20 -13.38 32.75
CA LEU A 193 13.50 -13.80 32.24
C LEU A 193 14.41 -14.18 33.40
N LYS A 194 15.14 -15.29 33.26
CA LYS A 194 16.10 -15.78 34.25
C LYS A 194 17.48 -16.02 33.61
N LYS A 195 18.48 -15.26 34.05
CA LYS A 195 19.91 -15.41 33.69
C LYS A 195 20.16 -15.53 32.17
N ASN A 196 19.59 -14.65 31.37
CA ASN A 196 19.74 -14.67 29.93
C ASN A 196 20.98 -13.89 29.49
N THR A 197 21.75 -14.49 28.58
CA THR A 197 22.93 -13.86 27.96
C THR A 197 22.75 -13.89 26.45
N LEU A 198 22.60 -12.71 25.83
CA LEU A 198 22.40 -12.56 24.40
C LEU A 198 22.87 -11.19 23.90
N SER A 199 23.15 -11.09 22.60
CA SER A 199 23.52 -9.82 21.95
C SER A 199 22.76 -9.65 20.64
N LEU A 200 22.26 -8.44 20.40
CA LEU A 200 21.65 -8.04 19.14
C LEU A 200 22.64 -7.18 18.35
N GLN A 201 22.85 -7.49 17.08
CA GLN A 201 23.76 -6.75 16.21
C GLN A 201 23.00 -5.87 15.22
N ARG A 202 23.68 -4.83 14.70
CA ARG A 202 23.16 -3.99 13.62
C ARG A 202 22.76 -4.85 12.41
N GLY A 203 21.54 -4.65 11.91
CA GLY A 203 21.00 -5.35 10.73
C GLY A 203 20.33 -6.70 11.03
N SER A 204 20.32 -7.14 12.30
CA SER A 204 19.64 -8.37 12.70
C SER A 204 18.13 -8.29 12.44
N LYS A 205 17.54 -9.37 11.92
CA LYS A 205 16.08 -9.57 11.81
C LYS A 205 15.70 -10.66 12.79
N VAL A 206 15.10 -10.27 13.92
CA VAL A 206 14.86 -11.19 15.04
C VAL A 206 13.37 -11.32 15.29
N ALA A 207 12.89 -12.56 15.35
CA ALA A 207 11.54 -12.89 15.77
C ALA A 207 11.54 -13.29 17.26
N LEU A 208 10.61 -12.72 18.04
CA LEU A 208 10.36 -13.13 19.41
C LEU A 208 9.14 -14.06 19.44
N VAL A 209 9.37 -15.35 19.67
CA VAL A 209 8.34 -16.39 19.65
C VAL A 209 8.18 -17.01 21.04
N GLY A 210 6.96 -17.41 21.37
CA GLY A 210 6.64 -18.07 22.63
C GLY A 210 5.14 -18.15 22.85
N LYS A 211 4.71 -18.88 23.87
CA LYS A 211 3.29 -19.02 24.23
C LYS A 211 2.68 -17.68 24.67
N ASN A 212 1.36 -17.57 24.61
CA ASN A 212 0.64 -16.48 25.27
C ASN A 212 0.95 -16.49 26.79
N GLY A 213 1.19 -15.32 27.37
CA GLY A 213 1.61 -15.18 28.76
C GLY A 213 3.11 -15.39 29.02
N ALA A 214 3.94 -15.75 28.03
CA ALA A 214 5.39 -15.90 28.20
C ALA A 214 6.15 -14.58 28.44
N GLY A 215 5.45 -13.43 28.48
CA GLY A 215 6.06 -12.12 28.75
C GLY A 215 6.64 -11.40 27.53
N LYS A 216 6.28 -11.81 26.30
CA LYS A 216 6.76 -11.19 25.04
C LYS A 216 6.50 -9.68 24.99
N THR A 217 5.26 -9.27 25.24
CA THR A 217 4.86 -7.85 25.27
C THR A 217 5.59 -7.09 26.38
N THR A 218 5.79 -7.73 27.54
CA THR A 218 6.52 -7.13 28.66
C THR A 218 7.99 -6.87 28.31
N LEU A 219 8.64 -7.81 27.62
CA LEU A 219 10.01 -7.65 27.13
C LEU A 219 10.12 -6.51 26.11
N ILE A 220 9.19 -6.43 25.15
CA ILE A 220 9.19 -5.35 24.15
C ILE A 220 8.97 -3.99 24.83
N ASN A 221 8.06 -3.89 25.80
CA ASN A 221 7.81 -2.66 26.55
C ASN A 221 9.02 -2.21 27.37
N LEU A 222 9.76 -3.17 27.94
CA LEU A 222 11.04 -2.90 28.61
C LEU A 222 12.06 -2.31 27.65
N LEU A 223 12.25 -2.93 26.48
CA LEU A 223 13.18 -2.46 25.47
C LEU A 223 12.78 -1.09 24.90
N ALA A 224 11.49 -0.83 24.72
CA ALA A 224 10.97 0.44 24.21
C ALA A 224 11.01 1.58 25.24
N GLU A 225 11.64 1.39 26.41
CA GLU A 225 11.72 2.36 27.51
C GLU A 225 10.34 2.85 28.01
N LYS A 226 9.25 2.14 27.67
CA LYS A 226 7.88 2.50 28.07
C LYS A 226 7.53 2.06 29.49
N SER A 227 8.34 1.21 30.12
CA SER A 227 8.20 0.82 31.53
C SER A 227 9.08 1.65 32.44
N LYS A 228 8.52 2.19 33.53
CA LYS A 228 9.31 2.80 34.59
C LYS A 228 10.09 1.69 35.31
N ALA A 229 11.37 1.93 35.60
CA ALA A 229 12.23 1.00 36.34
C ALA A 229 11.69 0.59 37.73
N LYS A 230 10.61 1.22 38.21
CA LYS A 230 9.95 0.95 39.48
C LYS A 230 8.98 -0.24 39.44
N ASP A 231 8.54 -0.67 38.26
CA ASP A 231 7.48 -1.69 38.13
C ASP A 231 8.02 -3.12 38.03
N TYR A 232 9.36 -3.28 38.04
CA TYR A 232 10.04 -4.54 37.80
C TYR A 232 11.30 -4.69 38.62
N VAL A 233 11.66 -5.93 38.92
CA VAL A 233 12.94 -6.31 39.49
C VAL A 233 13.84 -6.84 38.38
N ALA A 234 15.01 -6.22 38.23
CA ALA A 234 16.02 -6.64 37.27
C ALA A 234 17.36 -6.93 37.96
N SER A 235 18.09 -7.92 37.46
CA SER A 235 19.46 -8.25 37.89
C SER A 235 20.31 -8.68 36.70
N GLY A 236 21.64 -8.66 36.86
CA GLY A 236 22.59 -8.85 35.76
C GLY A 236 22.88 -7.55 35.01
N SER A 237 23.45 -7.66 33.82
CA SER A 237 23.84 -6.53 32.98
C SER A 237 22.93 -6.41 31.76
N PHE A 238 22.41 -5.21 31.52
CA PHE A 238 21.72 -4.83 30.29
C PHE A 238 22.37 -3.57 29.74
N TRP A 239 22.82 -3.63 28.50
CA TRP A 239 23.45 -2.52 27.80
C TRP A 239 22.78 -2.31 26.45
N LEU A 240 22.40 -1.06 26.18
CA LEU A 240 21.90 -0.61 24.89
C LEU A 240 22.83 0.49 24.40
N HIS A 241 23.20 0.47 23.12
CA HIS A 241 24.09 1.49 22.58
C HIS A 241 23.44 2.88 22.69
N PRO A 242 24.12 3.90 23.24
CA PRO A 242 23.51 5.18 23.65
C PRO A 242 22.88 5.98 22.51
N ASN A 243 23.38 5.82 21.29
CA ASN A 243 22.84 6.51 20.11
C ASN A 243 21.67 5.76 19.43
N VAL A 244 21.30 4.56 19.90
CA VAL A 244 20.20 3.80 19.30
C VAL A 244 18.88 4.54 19.50
N ARG A 245 18.09 4.60 18.44
CA ARG A 245 16.70 5.07 18.48
C ARG A 245 15.79 3.89 18.27
N ILE A 246 14.85 3.70 19.18
CA ILE A 246 13.89 2.59 19.15
C ILE A 246 12.56 3.12 18.63
N GLY A 247 12.13 2.61 17.48
CA GLY A 247 10.75 2.72 17.02
C GLY A 247 9.95 1.54 17.54
N HIS A 248 8.82 1.78 18.19
CA HIS A 248 7.96 0.74 18.73
C HIS A 248 6.52 0.97 18.28
N VAL A 249 5.97 0.00 17.55
CA VAL A 249 4.55 -0.08 17.20
C VAL A 249 3.92 -1.14 18.11
N SER A 250 3.04 -0.70 19.00
CA SER A 250 2.33 -1.57 19.94
C SER A 250 0.98 -2.02 19.37
N GLN A 251 0.40 -3.05 19.98
CA GLN A 251 -0.98 -3.47 19.68
C GLN A 251 -2.00 -2.37 19.98
N TYR A 252 -1.70 -1.47 20.92
CA TYR A 252 -2.58 -0.37 21.35
C TYR A 252 -2.36 0.95 20.59
N SER A 253 -1.48 0.95 19.59
CA SER A 253 -1.06 2.20 18.93
C SER A 253 -2.21 2.87 18.20
N VAL A 254 -3.21 2.10 17.75
CA VAL A 254 -4.41 2.61 17.10
C VAL A 254 -5.40 3.20 18.11
N GLU A 255 -5.53 2.61 19.29
CA GLU A 255 -6.34 3.13 20.40
C GLU A 255 -5.72 4.41 20.99
N GLU A 256 -4.39 4.50 21.07
CA GLU A 256 -3.69 5.73 21.46
C GLU A 256 -4.05 6.92 20.54
N LEU A 257 -4.31 6.65 19.25
CA LEU A 257 -4.74 7.68 18.29
C LEU A 257 -6.18 8.18 18.53
N GLU A 258 -7.02 7.44 19.27
CA GLU A 258 -8.38 7.88 19.59
C GLU A 258 -8.38 9.08 20.54
N GLN A 259 -7.34 9.21 21.37
CA GLN A 259 -7.18 10.36 22.28
C GLN A 259 -6.92 11.67 21.54
N VAL A 260 -6.49 11.59 20.28
CA VAL A 260 -6.20 12.73 19.40
C VAL A 260 -7.06 12.68 18.13
N ALA A 261 -8.25 12.07 18.22
CA ALA A 261 -9.14 11.86 17.07
C ALA A 261 -9.54 13.15 16.34
N ASP A 262 -9.60 14.27 17.06
CA ASP A 262 -9.96 15.59 16.52
C ASP A 262 -8.81 16.29 15.77
N GLN A 263 -7.55 15.91 16.06
CA GLN A 263 -6.39 16.46 15.35
C GLN A 263 -6.36 15.95 13.90
N THR A 264 -5.87 16.79 12.99
CA THR A 264 -5.60 16.32 11.62
C THR A 264 -4.37 15.43 11.58
N VAL A 265 -4.31 14.55 10.58
CA VAL A 265 -3.16 13.66 10.36
C VAL A 265 -1.84 14.44 10.24
N ALA A 266 -1.86 15.57 9.52
CA ALA A 266 -0.68 16.41 9.35
C ALA A 266 -0.25 17.08 10.66
N GLU A 267 -1.18 17.64 11.44
CA GLU A 267 -0.88 18.27 12.73
C GLU A 267 -0.27 17.28 13.71
N TYR A 268 -0.86 16.09 13.83
CA TYR A 268 -0.34 15.02 14.69
C TYR A 268 1.09 14.63 14.29
N ALA A 269 1.32 14.42 12.99
CA ALA A 269 2.65 14.06 12.48
C ALA A 269 3.66 15.19 12.74
N GLU A 270 3.30 16.45 12.50
CA GLU A 270 4.14 17.61 12.79
C GLU A 270 4.48 17.73 14.28
N GLU A 271 3.50 17.55 15.17
CA GLU A 271 3.69 17.56 16.62
C GLU A 271 4.66 16.44 17.04
N ARG A 272 4.46 15.22 16.54
CA ARG A 272 5.33 14.07 16.82
C ARG A 272 6.75 14.28 16.30
N PHE A 273 6.93 14.87 15.12
CA PHE A 273 8.26 15.19 14.60
C PHE A 273 8.94 16.30 15.40
N ARG A 274 8.19 17.31 15.85
CA ARG A 274 8.72 18.44 16.63
C ARG A 274 9.14 18.03 18.04
N HIS A 275 8.38 17.15 18.69
CA HIS A 275 8.62 16.71 20.07
C HIS A 275 9.39 15.38 20.18
N GLY A 276 9.56 14.65 19.08
CA GLY A 276 10.32 13.40 19.06
C GLY A 276 11.84 13.63 19.05
N LYS A 277 12.62 12.59 19.43
CA LYS A 277 14.06 12.49 19.14
C LYS A 277 14.31 12.25 17.63
N ALA A 278 13.56 12.90 16.75
CA ALA A 278 13.72 12.80 15.32
C ALA A 278 15.08 13.40 14.92
N SER A 279 15.67 12.93 13.81
CA SER A 279 16.90 13.58 13.29
C SER A 279 16.59 15.05 13.01
N ALA A 280 17.53 15.96 13.27
CA ALA A 280 17.41 17.36 12.88
C ALA A 280 17.03 17.49 11.39
N ASP A 281 17.46 16.53 10.55
CA ASP A 281 17.10 16.44 9.13
C ASP A 281 15.62 16.11 8.87
N ILE A 282 14.98 15.31 9.74
CA ILE A 282 13.56 14.97 9.62
C ILE A 282 12.72 16.15 10.09
N VAL A 283 13.12 16.83 11.17
CA VAL A 283 12.42 18.03 11.67
C VAL A 283 12.55 19.19 10.67
N ALA A 284 13.74 19.40 10.09
CA ALA A 284 13.98 20.41 9.07
C ALA A 284 13.24 20.12 7.75
N LYS A 285 13.10 18.83 7.36
CA LYS A 285 12.27 18.44 6.22
C LYS A 285 10.77 18.46 6.55
N ALA A 286 10.37 18.17 7.79
CA ALA A 286 8.97 18.11 8.21
C ALA A 286 8.29 19.49 8.12
N SER A 287 8.96 20.56 8.55
CA SER A 287 8.40 21.93 8.60
C SER A 287 7.85 22.49 7.27
N GLY A 288 8.08 21.83 6.12
CA GLY A 288 7.36 22.08 4.87
C GLY A 288 6.95 20.83 4.09
N ASN A 289 7.21 19.61 4.61
CA ASN A 289 7.18 18.38 3.82
C ASN A 289 6.57 17.16 4.54
N VAL A 290 5.91 17.34 5.71
CA VAL A 290 5.16 16.27 6.39
C VAL A 290 4.13 15.62 5.46
N ARG A 291 3.46 16.41 4.61
CA ARG A 291 2.46 15.88 3.67
C ARG A 291 3.08 14.98 2.60
N GLN A 292 4.30 15.28 2.14
CA GLN A 292 5.02 14.40 1.21
C GLN A 292 5.45 13.11 1.91
N TYR A 293 5.90 13.22 3.18
CA TYR A 293 6.23 12.06 4.00
C TYR A 293 5.00 11.15 4.19
N LEU A 294 3.87 11.70 4.65
CA LEU A 294 2.60 10.97 4.79
C LEU A 294 2.12 10.36 3.46
N GLY A 295 2.42 11.02 2.33
CA GLY A 295 2.18 10.49 0.99
C GLY A 295 2.85 9.14 0.73
N ALA A 296 4.06 8.91 1.25
CA ALA A 296 4.77 7.63 1.13
C ALA A 296 4.10 6.47 1.88
N PHE A 297 3.19 6.78 2.82
CA PHE A 297 2.38 5.84 3.59
C PHE A 297 0.93 5.79 3.09
N GLY A 298 0.63 6.47 1.97
CA GLY A 298 -0.71 6.55 1.40
C GLY A 298 -1.68 7.43 2.21
N LEU A 299 -1.15 8.36 3.01
CA LEU A 299 -1.92 9.33 3.81
C LEU A 299 -1.72 10.77 3.30
N GLY A 300 -1.39 10.92 2.02
CA GLY A 300 -1.18 12.22 1.37
C GLY A 300 -2.49 12.91 0.95
N GLY A 301 -2.36 14.10 0.37
CA GLY A 301 -3.48 14.83 -0.24
C GLY A 301 -4.57 15.19 0.77
N LYS A 302 -5.81 14.74 0.50
CA LYS A 302 -6.97 15.01 1.37
C LYS A 302 -6.90 14.31 2.73
N HIS A 303 -6.31 13.12 2.79
CA HIS A 303 -6.17 12.36 4.03
C HIS A 303 -5.31 13.10 5.06
N ALA A 304 -4.29 13.82 4.61
CA ALA A 304 -3.42 14.61 5.50
C ALA A 304 -4.17 15.72 6.27
N LEU A 305 -5.28 16.22 5.70
CA LEU A 305 -6.11 17.28 6.29
C LEU A 305 -7.35 16.75 7.02
N GLN A 306 -7.54 15.44 7.01
CA GLN A 306 -8.69 14.80 7.62
C GLN A 306 -8.42 14.58 9.12
N PRO A 307 -9.45 14.69 9.99
CA PRO A 307 -9.32 14.28 11.39
C PRO A 307 -8.99 12.79 11.51
N ILE A 308 -8.12 12.44 12.46
CA ILE A 308 -7.68 11.06 12.71
C ILE A 308 -8.87 10.14 13.00
N GLY A 309 -9.90 10.63 13.69
CA GLY A 309 -11.10 9.85 14.02
C GLY A 309 -11.91 9.40 12.80
N LYS A 310 -11.72 10.00 11.62
CA LYS A 310 -12.39 9.60 10.38
C LYS A 310 -11.60 8.57 9.57
N LEU A 311 -10.40 8.20 10.01
CA LEU A 311 -9.59 7.18 9.35
C LEU A 311 -10.10 5.77 9.69
N SER A 312 -10.11 4.90 8.70
CA SER A 312 -10.28 3.46 8.90
C SER A 312 -9.18 2.88 9.79
N GLY A 313 -9.40 1.70 10.37
CA GLY A 313 -8.39 1.03 11.21
C GLY A 313 -7.06 0.79 10.47
N GLY A 314 -7.12 0.46 9.17
CA GLY A 314 -5.93 0.29 8.33
C GLY A 314 -5.20 1.61 8.06
N GLU A 315 -5.91 2.72 7.90
CA GLU A 315 -5.31 4.06 7.78
C GLU A 315 -4.68 4.52 9.09
N ARG A 316 -5.32 4.28 10.23
CA ARG A 316 -4.75 4.56 11.56
C ARG A 316 -3.46 3.77 11.79
N MET A 317 -3.43 2.49 11.43
CA MET A 317 -2.21 1.68 11.49
C MET A 317 -1.10 2.25 10.59
N ARG A 318 -1.45 2.75 9.39
CA ARG A 318 -0.51 3.43 8.49
C ARG A 318 0.06 4.72 9.06
N LEU A 319 -0.71 5.43 9.89
CA LEU A 319 -0.24 6.63 10.59
C LEU A 319 0.73 6.30 11.74
N CYS A 320 0.62 5.12 12.34
CA CYS A 320 1.57 4.67 13.36
C CYS A 320 2.96 4.32 12.81
N PHE A 321 3.06 4.03 11.50
CA PHE A 321 4.29 3.67 10.79
C PHE A 321 5.08 4.91 10.34
#